data_AF-A0A538S949-F1
#
_entry.id   AF-A0A538S949-F1
#
_cell.length_a   1.000
_cell.length_b   1.000
_cell.length_c   1.000
_cell.angle_alpha   90.00
_cell.angle_beta   90.00
_cell.angle_gamma   90.00
#
_symmetry.space_group_name_H-M   'P 1'
#
loop_
_entity.id
_entity.type
_entity.pdbx_description
1 polymer ?
#
loop_
_entity_poly.entity_id
_entity_poly.type
_entity_poly.pdbx_seq_one_letter_code
_entity_poly.pdbx_strand_id
1 'polypeptide(L)'
;MYRNAGTFDITTFTRNETLRRCIDETIRVVKTMLEQGPSEEELAKAKRYLTGQFPLGLQAPDQLADQLVEIEFFGLDPKFVENYDANVNAVAMTDCRRALKSYFCTDDLRILVVSNPDSAKKALDGLGPVEVKEIE
;
A
#
# COMPACT_ATOMS: atom_id res chain seq x y z
N MET A 1 -9.82 12.75 -1.34
CA MET A 1 -8.77 12.49 -2.34
C MET A 1 -7.63 13.48 -2.17
N TYR A 2 -6.40 12.97 -2.10
CA TYR A 2 -5.21 13.84 -2.08
C TYR A 2 -4.72 14.05 -3.50
N ARG A 3 -4.62 15.31 -3.95
CA ARG A 3 -4.18 15.65 -5.32
C ARG A 3 -2.66 15.71 -5.49
N ASN A 4 -1.94 15.98 -4.40
CA ASN A 4 -0.51 16.33 -4.46
C ASN A 4 0.42 15.30 -3.81
N ALA A 5 -0.06 14.55 -2.81
CA ALA A 5 0.71 13.54 -2.12
C ALA A 5 -0.20 12.39 -1.67
N GLY A 6 0.19 11.15 -1.98
CA GLY A 6 -0.46 9.95 -1.46
C GLY A 6 0.26 9.42 -0.22
N THR A 7 -0.45 8.63 0.58
CA THR A 7 0.14 7.83 1.65
C THR A 7 0.23 6.37 1.20
N PHE A 8 1.27 5.68 1.65
CA PHE A 8 1.34 4.23 1.61
C PHE A 8 1.42 3.73 3.05
N ASP A 9 0.50 2.86 3.42
CA ASP A 9 0.47 2.24 4.73
C ASP A 9 0.31 0.73 4.61
N ILE A 10 0.78 0.02 5.63
CA ILE A 10 0.54 -1.40 5.81
C ILE A 10 -0.26 -1.54 7.09
N THR A 11 -1.50 -2.01 6.94
CA THR A 11 -2.40 -2.21 8.07
C THR A 11 -2.58 -3.71 8.34
N THR A 12 -2.39 -4.11 9.59
CA THR A 12 -2.58 -5.49 10.04
C THR A 12 -2.91 -5.51 11.53
N PHE A 13 -3.33 -6.67 12.05
CA PHE A 13 -3.62 -6.87 13.46
C PHE A 13 -3.05 -8.20 13.96
N THR A 14 -2.75 -8.26 15.25
CA THR A 14 -2.21 -9.45 15.91
C THR A 14 -2.54 -9.43 17.40
N ARG A 15 -2.25 -10.51 18.12
CA ARG A 15 -2.37 -10.54 19.58
C ARG A 15 -1.27 -9.70 20.23
N ASN A 16 -1.54 -9.15 21.41
CA ASN A 16 -0.60 -8.28 22.14
C ASN A 16 0.75 -8.96 22.37
N GLU A 17 0.77 -10.25 22.66
CA GLU A 17 1.99 -11.02 22.94
C GLU A 17 2.89 -11.16 21.70
N THR A 18 2.33 -11.02 20.50
CA THR A 18 3.04 -11.16 19.21
C THR A 18 3.25 -9.82 18.50
N LEU A 19 2.92 -8.69 19.14
CA LEU A 19 2.96 -7.37 18.53
C LEU A 19 4.36 -6.99 18.01
N ARG A 20 5.41 -7.14 18.83
CA ARG A 20 6.79 -6.85 18.42
C ARG A 20 7.19 -7.65 17.19
N ARG A 21 6.94 -8.96 17.22
CA ARG A 21 7.24 -9.85 16.10
C ARG A 21 6.52 -9.43 14.83
N CYS A 22 5.25 -9.03 14.91
CA CYS A 22 4.51 -8.54 13.76
C CYS A 22 5.15 -7.30 13.15
N ILE A 23 5.55 -6.33 13.98
CA ILE A 23 6.21 -5.10 13.52
C ILE A 23 7.54 -5.42 12.83
N ASP A 24 8.38 -6.23 13.47
CA ASP A 24 9.70 -6.60 12.93
C ASP A 24 9.58 -7.35 11.60
N GLU A 25 8.63 -8.28 11.50
CA GLU A 25 8.37 -9.02 10.25
C GLU A 25 7.83 -8.12 9.14
N THR A 26 6.93 -7.19 9.46
CA THR A 26 6.44 -6.20 8.48
C THR A 26 7.60 -5.36 7.95
N ILE A 27 8.45 -4.82 8.83
CA ILE A 27 9.63 -4.03 8.43
C ILE A 27 10.58 -4.89 7.58
N ARG A 28 10.81 -6.15 7.96
CA ARG A 28 11.65 -7.09 7.20
C ARG A 28 11.12 -7.29 5.78
N VAL A 29 9.83 -7.57 5.62
CA VAL A 29 9.21 -7.78 4.30
C VAL A 29 9.32 -6.53 3.44
N VAL A 30 9.08 -5.34 4.01
CA VAL A 30 9.24 -4.07 3.28
C VAL A 30 10.68 -3.89 2.82
N LYS A 31 11.65 -4.09 3.72
CA LYS A 31 13.09 -3.98 3.36
C LYS A 31 13.46 -4.95 2.24
N THR A 32 13.05 -6.21 2.34
CA THR A 32 13.28 -7.21 1.28
C THR A 32 12.69 -6.76 -0.05
N MET A 33 11.45 -6.25 -0.05
CA MET A 33 10.82 -5.74 -1.27
C MET A 33 11.57 -4.55 -1.86
N LEU A 34 12.08 -3.63 -1.03
CA LEU A 34 12.88 -2.49 -1.51
C LEU A 34 14.23 -2.90 -2.08
N GLU A 35 14.87 -3.90 -1.49
CA GLU A 35 16.19 -4.38 -1.92
C GLU A 35 16.10 -5.26 -3.18
N GLN A 36 15.16 -6.19 -3.22
CA GLN A 36 15.11 -7.25 -4.23
C GLN A 36 14.05 -6.97 -5.32
N GLY A 37 13.01 -6.21 -4.98
CA GLY A 37 11.80 -6.09 -5.78
C GLY A 37 10.93 -7.35 -5.73
N PRO A 38 9.80 -7.36 -6.46
CA PRO A 38 8.98 -8.57 -6.59
C PRO A 38 9.71 -9.63 -7.41
N SER A 39 9.25 -10.87 -7.33
CA SER A 39 9.56 -11.90 -8.31
C SER A 39 8.72 -11.74 -9.59
N GLU A 40 9.13 -12.41 -10.68
CA GLU A 40 8.34 -12.44 -11.92
C GLU A 40 6.95 -13.06 -11.71
N GLU A 41 6.87 -14.09 -10.87
CA GLU A 41 5.60 -14.75 -10.53
C GLU A 41 4.67 -13.80 -9.77
N GLU A 42 5.20 -13.08 -8.77
CA GLU A 42 4.44 -12.09 -8.01
C GLU A 42 3.94 -10.96 -8.91
N LEU A 43 4.78 -10.44 -9.81
CA LEU A 43 4.35 -9.42 -10.77
C LEU A 43 3.26 -9.95 -11.71
N ALA A 44 3.43 -11.15 -12.26
CA ALA A 44 2.42 -11.76 -13.13
C ALA A 44 1.10 -12.06 -12.40
N LYS A 45 1.17 -12.44 -11.12
CA LYS A 45 0.00 -12.63 -10.27
C LYS A 45 -0.70 -11.31 -9.96
N ALA A 46 0.06 -10.26 -9.62
CA ALA A 46 -0.48 -8.94 -9.33
C ALA A 46 -1.18 -8.33 -10.56
N LYS A 47 -0.58 -8.44 -11.75
CA LYS A 47 -1.21 -8.00 -13.00
C LYS A 47 -2.55 -8.68 -13.23
N ARG A 48 -2.58 -10.02 -13.20
CA ARG A 48 -3.82 -10.79 -13.35
C ARG A 48 -4.89 -10.43 -12.32
N TYR A 49 -4.47 -10.20 -11.08
CA TYR A 49 -5.39 -9.79 -10.03
C TYR A 49 -6.00 -8.41 -10.33
N LEU A 50 -5.16 -7.40 -10.63
CA LEU A 50 -5.61 -6.04 -10.89
C LEU A 50 -6.50 -5.94 -12.13
N THR A 51 -6.13 -6.61 -13.23
CA THR A 51 -6.93 -6.60 -14.46
C THR A 51 -8.21 -7.42 -14.34
N GLY A 52 -8.21 -8.47 -13.53
CA GLY A 52 -9.41 -9.25 -13.24
C GLY A 52 -10.40 -8.54 -12.29
N GLN A 53 -9.91 -7.76 -11.32
CA GLN A 53 -10.75 -7.03 -10.37
C GLN A 53 -11.35 -5.75 -10.95
N PHE A 54 -10.62 -5.04 -11.80
CA PHE A 54 -11.03 -3.72 -12.28
C PHE A 54 -12.43 -3.69 -12.92
N PRO A 55 -12.80 -4.60 -13.85
CA PRO A 55 -14.15 -4.61 -14.42
C PRO A 55 -15.25 -4.91 -13.40
N LEU A 56 -14.96 -5.65 -12.33
CA LEU A 56 -15.94 -5.95 -11.27
C LEU A 56 -16.32 -4.69 -10.48
N GLY A 57 -15.38 -3.74 -10.37
CA GLY A 57 -15.61 -2.44 -9.75
C GLY A 57 -16.38 -1.44 -10.61
N LEU A 58 -16.81 -1.81 -11.82
CA LEU A 58 -17.51 -0.92 -12.76
C LEU A 58 -18.91 -1.43 -13.15
N GLN A 59 -19.39 -2.48 -12.50
CA GLN A 59 -20.63 -3.16 -12.90
C GLN A 59 -21.88 -2.37 -12.54
N ALA A 60 -21.85 -1.65 -11.42
CA ALA A 60 -22.97 -0.86 -10.96
C ALA A 60 -22.86 0.60 -11.48
N PRO A 61 -23.99 1.26 -11.85
CA PRO A 61 -23.97 2.59 -12.43
C PRO A 61 -23.33 3.68 -11.55
N ASP A 62 -23.49 3.56 -10.23
CA ASP A 62 -22.86 4.42 -9.23
C ASP A 62 -21.34 4.26 -9.23
N GLN A 63 -20.83 3.03 -9.29
CA GLN A 63 -19.39 2.78 -9.35
C GLN A 63 -18.76 3.32 -10.65
N LEU A 64 -19.45 3.16 -11.78
CA LEU A 64 -19.00 3.74 -13.05
C LEU A 64 -19.02 5.27 -12.99
N ALA A 65 -20.04 5.88 -12.40
CA ALA A 65 -20.12 7.33 -12.25
C ALA A 65 -18.96 7.86 -11.39
N ASP A 66 -18.65 7.19 -10.27
CA ASP A 66 -17.51 7.55 -9.42
C ASP A 66 -16.20 7.49 -10.21
N GLN A 67 -15.96 6.42 -10.99
CA GLN A 67 -14.75 6.30 -11.80
C GLN A 67 -14.61 7.43 -12.83
N LEU A 68 -15.71 7.83 -13.48
CA LEU A 68 -15.72 8.93 -14.46
C LEU A 68 -15.45 10.28 -13.77
N VAL A 69 -15.98 10.49 -12.56
CA VAL A 69 -15.70 11.69 -11.76
C VAL A 69 -14.23 11.74 -11.39
N GLU A 70 -13.61 10.62 -11.02
CA GLU A 70 -12.16 10.57 -10.74
C GLU A 70 -11.31 10.92 -11.96
N ILE A 71 -11.66 10.38 -13.13
CA ILE A 71 -10.98 10.65 -14.40
C ILE A 71 -11.00 12.15 -14.69
N GLU A 72 -12.16 12.80 -14.59
CA GLU A 72 -12.29 14.23 -14.81
C GLU A 72 -11.57 15.05 -13.73
N PHE A 73 -11.75 14.69 -12.45
CA PHE A 73 -11.20 15.44 -11.33
C PHE A 73 -9.66 15.48 -11.33
N PHE A 74 -9.02 14.35 -11.66
CA PHE A 74 -7.57 14.27 -11.79
C PHE A 74 -7.03 14.62 -13.17
N GLY A 75 -7.91 14.85 -14.16
CA GLY A 75 -7.51 15.12 -15.54
C GLY A 75 -6.80 13.95 -16.20
N LEU A 76 -7.29 12.72 -15.97
CA LEU A 76 -6.76 11.51 -16.60
C LEU A 76 -7.20 11.45 -18.08
N ASP A 77 -6.56 10.56 -18.84
CA ASP A 77 -6.98 10.27 -20.22
C ASP A 77 -8.45 9.79 -20.23
N PRO A 78 -9.34 10.35 -21.07
CA PRO A 78 -10.71 9.86 -21.23
C PRO A 78 -10.79 8.37 -21.57
N LYS A 79 -9.72 7.81 -22.15
CA LYS A 79 -9.59 6.37 -22.47
C LYS A 79 -9.01 5.53 -21.34
N PHE A 80 -8.94 6.06 -20.12
CA PHE A 80 -8.31 5.38 -18.99
C PHE A 80 -8.92 4.00 -18.74
N VAL A 81 -10.24 3.90 -18.78
CA VAL A 81 -10.97 2.63 -18.54
C VAL A 81 -10.64 1.61 -19.63
N GLU A 82 -10.66 2.02 -20.89
CA GLU A 82 -10.37 1.16 -22.05
C GLU A 82 -8.91 0.70 -22.06
N ASN A 83 -7.99 1.56 -21.65
CA ASN A 83 -6.56 1.29 -21.67
C ASN A 83 -6.04 0.63 -20.37
N TYR A 84 -6.87 0.49 -19.33
CA TYR A 84 -6.43 0.02 -18.01
C TYR A 84 -5.69 -1.33 -18.09
N ASP A 85 -6.27 -2.32 -18.76
CA ASP A 85 -5.66 -3.66 -18.90
C ASP A 85 -4.31 -3.59 -19.63
N ALA A 86 -4.25 -2.86 -20.76
CA ALA A 86 -3.01 -2.69 -21.51
C ALA A 86 -1.92 -1.98 -20.68
N ASN A 87 -2.29 -0.94 -19.94
CA ASN A 87 -1.38 -0.18 -19.09
C ASN A 87 -0.82 -1.03 -17.95
N VAL A 88 -1.67 -1.81 -17.26
CA VAL A 88 -1.22 -2.71 -16.19
C VAL A 88 -0.32 -3.82 -16.74
N ASN A 89 -0.69 -4.41 -17.89
CA ASN A 89 0.10 -5.47 -18.50
C ASN A 89 1.46 -4.98 -19.03
N ALA A 90 1.58 -3.71 -19.41
CA ALA A 90 2.82 -3.09 -19.85
C ALA A 90 3.86 -2.86 -18.73
N VAL A 91 3.44 -2.86 -17.44
CA VAL A 91 4.35 -2.61 -16.31
C VAL A 91 5.50 -3.62 -16.28
N ALA A 92 6.74 -3.17 -16.36
CA ALA A 92 7.90 -4.05 -16.31
C ALA A 92 8.49 -4.14 -14.89
N MET A 93 9.32 -5.16 -14.66
CA MET A 93 10.09 -5.30 -13.41
C MET A 93 10.93 -4.04 -13.09
N THR A 94 11.45 -3.38 -14.13
CA THR A 94 12.19 -2.12 -14.02
C THR A 94 11.33 -0.97 -13.52
N ASP A 95 10.05 -0.93 -13.88
CA ASP A 95 9.11 0.08 -13.38
C ASP A 95 8.81 -0.12 -11.90
N CYS A 96 8.60 -1.37 -11.47
CA CYS A 96 8.42 -1.70 -10.06
C CYS A 96 9.63 -1.26 -9.23
N ARG A 97 10.84 -1.62 -9.66
CA ARG A 97 12.09 -1.23 -8.97
C ARG A 97 12.27 0.30 -8.94
N ARG A 98 11.96 0.97 -10.04
CA ARG A 98 12.01 2.45 -10.11
C ARG A 98 11.03 3.09 -9.14
N ALA A 99 9.79 2.59 -9.07
CA ALA A 99 8.77 3.09 -8.15
C ALA A 99 9.17 2.86 -6.69
N LEU A 100 9.63 1.65 -6.35
CA LEU A 100 10.13 1.30 -5.02
C LEU A 100 11.23 2.27 -4.57
N LYS A 101 12.23 2.55 -5.42
CA LYS A 101 13.31 3.49 -5.11
C LYS A 101 12.85 4.95 -4.99
N SER A 102 11.82 5.35 -5.73
CA SER A 102 11.41 6.76 -5.82
C SER A 102 10.44 7.16 -4.71
N TYR A 103 9.61 6.24 -4.25
CA TYR A 103 8.45 6.57 -3.40
C TYR A 103 8.46 5.90 -2.03
N PHE A 104 9.33 4.91 -1.80
CA PHE A 104 9.34 4.17 -0.54
C PHE A 104 10.69 4.33 0.15
N CYS A 105 10.64 4.51 1.47
CA CYS A 105 11.81 4.54 2.35
C CYS A 105 11.47 3.83 3.66
N THR A 106 12.48 3.21 4.28
CA THR A 106 12.35 2.56 5.60
C THR A 106 12.94 3.38 6.73
N ASP A 107 13.61 4.49 6.42
CA ASP A 107 14.39 5.24 7.40
C ASP A 107 13.52 6.15 8.29
N ASP A 108 12.30 6.48 7.83
CA ASP A 108 11.35 7.33 8.55
C ASP A 108 9.94 6.72 8.63
N LEU A 109 9.87 5.42 8.96
CA LEU A 109 8.59 4.73 9.13
C LEU A 109 7.82 5.29 10.33
N ARG A 110 6.53 5.57 10.12
CA ARG A 110 5.58 5.87 11.21
C ARG A 110 4.84 4.60 11.56
N ILE A 111 4.92 4.20 12.83
CA ILE A 111 4.28 2.99 13.34
C ILE A 111 3.17 3.42 14.29
N LEU A 112 1.93 3.12 13.91
CA LEU A 112 0.75 3.34 14.74
C LEU A 112 0.28 2.00 15.30
N VAL A 113 0.11 1.94 16.61
CA VAL A 113 -0.42 0.77 17.31
C VAL A 113 -1.60 1.21 18.16
N VAL A 114 -2.72 0.50 18.01
CA VAL A 114 -3.88 0.63 18.90
C VAL A 114 -3.94 -0.63 19.77
N SER A 115 -3.58 -0.51 21.04
CA SER A 115 -3.51 -1.62 22.00
C SER A 115 -3.50 -1.09 23.45
N ASN A 116 -3.46 -1.99 24.44
CA ASN A 116 -3.14 -1.65 25.83
C ASN A 116 -1.76 -0.93 25.87
N PRO A 117 -1.64 0.22 26.57
CA PRO A 117 -0.40 0.98 26.70
C PRO A 117 0.84 0.17 27.07
N ASP A 118 0.74 -0.80 27.98
CA ASP A 118 1.90 -1.56 28.46
C ASP A 118 2.46 -2.49 27.36
N SER A 119 1.57 -3.16 26.63
CA SER A 119 1.92 -4.01 25.50
C SER A 119 2.52 -3.19 24.36
N ALA A 120 1.92 -2.03 24.07
CA ALA A 120 2.40 -1.13 23.02
C ALA A 120 3.79 -0.58 23.33
N LYS A 121 4.01 -0.05 24.54
CA LYS A 121 5.33 0.45 24.98
C LYS A 121 6.41 -0.61 24.86
N LYS A 122 6.14 -1.82 25.36
CA LYS A 122 7.09 -2.93 25.27
C LYS A 122 7.40 -3.32 23.83
N ALA A 123 6.40 -3.34 22.95
CA ALA A 123 6.61 -3.70 21.56
C ALA A 123 7.37 -2.62 20.77
N LEU A 124 7.14 -1.34 21.07
CA LEU A 124 7.77 -0.22 20.37
C LEU A 124 9.17 0.14 20.91
N ASP A 125 9.60 -0.48 22.01
CA ASP A 125 10.89 -0.24 22.63
C ASP A 125 12.06 -0.41 21.62
N GLY A 126 12.92 0.59 21.54
CA GLY A 126 14.06 0.62 20.62
C GLY A 126 13.74 0.85 19.13
N LEU A 127 12.47 1.12 18.76
CA LEU A 127 12.09 1.44 17.37
C LEU A 127 12.01 2.94 17.08
N GLY A 128 12.27 3.80 18.07
CA GLY A 128 12.28 5.25 17.94
C GLY A 128 11.57 5.94 19.11
N PRO A 129 11.34 7.27 19.01
CA PRO A 129 10.51 7.99 19.97
C PRO A 129 9.08 7.44 19.98
N VAL A 130 8.53 7.21 21.17
CA VAL A 130 7.17 6.69 21.35
C VAL A 130 6.31 7.75 22.02
N GLU A 131 5.21 8.12 21.37
CA GLU A 131 4.14 8.95 21.93
C GLU A 131 2.92 8.07 22.18
N VAL A 132 2.40 8.09 23.41
CA VAL A 132 1.17 7.37 23.78
C VAL A 132 0.05 8.37 23.96
N LYS A 133 -1.04 8.18 23.23
CA LYS A 133 -2.27 8.96 23.36
C LYS A 133 -3.41 8.03 23.79
N GLU A 134 -4.19 8.48 24.77
CA GLU A 134 -5.47 7.86 25.05
C GLU A 134 -6.46 8.24 23.96
N ILE A 135 -7.30 7.29 23.57
CA ILE A 135 -8.39 7.51 22.63
C ILE A 135 -9.62 7.79 23.48
N GLU A 136 -10.15 9.02 23.39
CA GLU A 136 -11.42 9.41 24.01
C GLU A 136 -12.62 8.77 23.31
#